data_AF-A0A0R0M357-F1
#
_entry.id   AF-A0A0R0M357-F1
#
_cell.length_a   1.000
_cell.length_b   1.000
_cell.length_c   1.000
_cell.angle_alpha   90.00
_cell.angle_beta   90.00
_cell.angle_gamma   90.00
#
_symmetry.space_group_name_H-M   'P 1'
#
loop_
_entity.id
_entity.type
_entity.pdbx_description
1 polymer ?
#
loop_
_entity_poly.entity_id
_entity_poly.type
_entity_poly.pdbx_seq_one_letter_code
_entity_poly.pdbx_strand_id
1 'polypeptide(L)'
;LCCKTAFSTNICVFRRLILIFANNIFETVKELNMKNDRIFKYNYASHHETKITKKWLSGSHFTMLPFAPNSPDLNPIENLFAYVKMSSIRKLILMFHLL
;
A
#
# COMPACT_ATOMS: atom_id res chain seq x y z
N LEU A 1 3.31 -3.04 25.68
CA LEU A 1 3.02 -4.47 25.92
C LEU A 1 2.11 -5.00 24.82
N CYS A 2 2.66 -5.68 23.81
CA CYS A 2 1.92 -6.64 23.00
C CYS A 2 2.90 -7.78 22.69
N CYS A 3 2.49 -8.98 23.07
CA CYS A 3 3.35 -10.04 23.61
C CYS A 3 4.31 -10.69 22.62
N LYS A 4 5.48 -11.02 23.18
CA LYS A 4 6.36 -12.12 22.75
C LYS A 4 5.63 -13.45 23.01
N THR A 5 4.78 -13.91 22.10
CA THR A 5 4.35 -15.32 22.00
C THR A 5 3.59 -15.48 20.70
N ALA A 6 4.08 -16.41 19.88
CA ALA A 6 3.53 -16.77 18.59
C ALA A 6 2.16 -17.45 18.75
N PHE A 7 1.08 -16.67 18.91
CA PHE A 7 -0.32 -17.12 18.70
C PHE A 7 -1.34 -15.95 18.68
N SER A 8 -0.98 -14.79 18.10
CA SER A 8 -1.89 -13.65 17.90
C SER A 8 -1.64 -13.01 16.53
N THR A 9 -1.84 -13.79 15.49
CA THR A 9 -1.31 -13.50 14.14
C THR A 9 -2.17 -12.53 13.33
N ASN A 10 -3.45 -12.36 13.65
CA ASN A 10 -4.34 -11.51 12.85
C ASN A 10 -4.41 -10.06 13.37
N ILE A 11 -4.65 -9.83 14.66
CA ILE A 11 -4.81 -8.48 15.22
C ILE A 11 -3.51 -7.65 15.11
N CYS A 12 -2.35 -8.28 15.36
CA CYS A 12 -1.05 -7.60 15.26
C CYS A 12 -0.72 -7.19 13.81
N VAL A 13 -1.09 -8.02 12.81
CA VAL A 13 -0.85 -7.71 11.40
C VAL A 13 -1.73 -6.55 10.93
N PHE A 14 -3.02 -6.54 11.27
CA PHE A 14 -3.92 -5.44 10.88
C PHE A 14 -3.58 -4.13 11.57
N ARG A 15 -3.16 -4.18 12.84
CA ARG A 15 -2.69 -2.98 13.56
C ARG A 15 -1.41 -2.42 12.92
N ARG A 16 -0.50 -3.30 12.48
CA ARG A 16 0.71 -2.89 11.76
C ARG A 16 0.41 -2.26 10.41
N LEU A 17 -0.57 -2.79 9.67
CA LEU A 17 -1.03 -2.22 8.40
C LEU A 17 -1.56 -0.78 8.57
N ILE A 18 -2.38 -0.54 9.60
CA ILE A 18 -2.90 0.81 9.89
C ILE A 18 -1.77 1.77 10.23
N LEU A 19 -0.76 1.34 10.99
CA LEU A 19 0.41 2.16 11.31
C LEU A 19 1.22 2.49 10.05
N ILE A 20 1.40 1.54 9.13
CA ILE A 20 2.09 1.77 7.86
C ILE A 20 1.31 2.79 7.02
N PHE A 21 -0.02 2.64 6.92
CA PHE A 21 -0.86 3.60 6.20
C PHE A 21 -0.80 4.99 6.83
N ALA A 22 -0.98 5.10 8.15
CA ALA A 22 -0.95 6.39 8.83
C ALA A 22 0.41 7.09 8.65
N ASN A 23 1.51 6.39 8.93
CA ASN A 23 2.84 7.00 8.89
C ASN A 23 3.23 7.39 7.46
N ASN A 24 3.04 6.50 6.48
CA ASN A 24 3.53 6.75 5.13
C ASN A 24 2.63 7.70 4.36
N ILE A 25 1.29 7.54 4.45
CA ILE A 25 0.37 8.34 3.62
C ILE A 25 0.37 9.80 4.08
N PHE A 26 0.33 10.08 5.38
CA PHE A 26 0.29 11.48 5.84
C PHE A 26 1.60 12.23 5.56
N GLU A 27 2.75 11.56 5.71
CA GLU A 27 4.04 12.15 5.33
C GLU A 27 4.11 12.38 3.81
N THR A 28 3.78 11.39 2.98
CA THR A 28 3.78 11.57 1.52
C THR A 28 2.85 12.70 1.08
N VAL A 29 1.67 12.80 1.67
CA VAL A 29 0.72 13.88 1.38
C VAL A 29 1.30 15.26 1.70
N LYS A 30 2.03 15.37 2.81
CA LYS A 30 2.71 16.59 3.24
C LYS A 30 3.88 16.91 2.31
N GLU A 31 4.72 15.93 1.99
CA GLU A 31 5.87 16.05 1.08
C GLU A 31 5.44 16.47 -0.32
N LEU A 32 4.34 15.91 -0.84
CA LEU A 32 3.80 16.23 -2.16
C LEU A 32 2.94 17.51 -2.17
N ASN A 33 2.81 18.21 -1.03
CA ASN A 33 1.97 19.39 -0.86
C ASN A 33 0.55 19.21 -1.43
N MET A 34 -0.05 18.03 -1.21
CA MET A 34 -1.35 17.68 -1.78
C MET A 34 -2.45 18.48 -1.08
N LYS A 35 -3.29 19.15 -1.87
CA LYS A 35 -4.48 19.88 -1.39
C LYS A 35 -5.53 18.91 -0.81
N ASN A 36 -6.62 19.44 -0.28
CA ASN A 36 -7.64 18.66 0.46
C ASN A 36 -8.46 17.69 -0.42
N ASP A 37 -8.44 17.83 -1.75
CA ASP A 37 -9.23 16.99 -2.68
C ASP A 37 -8.51 15.66 -2.99
N ARG A 38 -8.16 14.91 -1.93
CA ARG A 38 -7.33 13.71 -2.03
C ARG A 38 -8.19 12.50 -2.32
N ILE A 39 -7.97 11.92 -3.50
CA ILE A 39 -8.55 10.64 -3.88
C ILE A 39 -7.57 9.54 -3.49
N PHE A 40 -8.00 8.66 -2.59
CA PHE A 40 -7.24 7.50 -2.17
C PHE A 40 -7.73 6.25 -2.91
N LYS A 41 -6.78 5.51 -3.49
CA LYS A 41 -7.02 4.26 -4.21
C LYS A 41 -6.19 3.16 -3.57
N TYR A 42 -6.82 2.05 -3.24
CA TYR A 42 -6.16 0.84 -2.75
C TYR A 42 -6.73 -0.39 -3.46
N ASN A 43 -5.99 -1.49 -3.47
CA ASN A 43 -6.48 -2.77 -3.95
C ASN A 43 -7.31 -3.45 -2.85
N TYR A 44 -8.47 -4.02 -3.20
CA TYR A 44 -9.33 -4.75 -2.26
C TYR A 44 -8.76 -6.11 -1.84
N ALA A 45 -7.45 -6.21 -1.61
CA ALA A 45 -6.88 -7.44 -1.05
C ALA A 45 -7.56 -7.72 0.30
N SER A 46 -7.87 -8.99 0.58
CA SER A 46 -8.67 -9.42 1.73
C SER A 46 -8.16 -8.88 3.08
N HIS A 47 -6.86 -8.59 3.19
CA HIS A 47 -6.24 -8.00 4.37
C HIS A 47 -6.53 -6.50 4.58
N HIS A 48 -6.88 -5.76 3.53
CA HIS A 48 -7.29 -4.35 3.59
C HIS A 48 -8.79 -4.19 3.87
N GLU A 49 -9.58 -5.24 3.66
CA GLU A 49 -11.04 -5.24 3.83
C GLU A 49 -11.51 -5.51 5.26
N THR A 50 -10.59 -5.60 6.23
CA THR A 50 -10.98 -5.85 7.62
C THR A 50 -11.79 -4.71 8.21
N LYS A 51 -12.66 -5.04 9.17
CA LYS A 51 -13.48 -4.06 9.90
C LYS A 51 -12.65 -2.93 10.53
N ILE A 52 -11.43 -3.25 10.99
CA ILE A 52 -10.55 -2.27 11.64
C ILE A 52 -9.99 -1.30 10.59
N THR A 53 -9.50 -1.80 9.45
CA THR A 53 -9.00 -0.95 8.37
C THR A 53 -10.10 -0.08 7.77
N LYS A 54 -11.28 -0.64 7.52
CA LYS A 54 -12.46 0.12 7.05
C LYS A 54 -12.85 1.25 8.00
N LYS A 55 -12.87 0.96 9.32
CA LYS A 55 -13.19 1.97 10.35
C LYS A 55 -12.15 3.09 10.38
N TRP A 56 -10.87 2.76 10.22
CA TRP A 56 -9.82 3.77 10.15
C TRP A 56 -9.95 4.65 8.89
N LEU A 57 -10.19 4.03 7.73
CA LEU A 57 -10.40 4.74 6.47
C LEU A 57 -11.63 5.66 6.54
N SER A 58 -12.75 5.20 7.12
CA SER A 58 -13.96 6.04 7.25
C SER A 58 -13.76 7.25 8.19
N GLY A 59 -12.82 7.16 9.13
CA GLY A 59 -12.47 8.28 10.01
C GLY A 59 -11.38 9.19 9.43
N SER A 60 -10.83 8.85 8.27
CA SER A 60 -9.80 9.65 7.59
C SER A 60 -10.42 10.72 6.69
N HIS A 61 -9.65 11.77 6.37
CA HIS A 61 -10.07 12.84 5.44
C HIS A 61 -9.89 12.46 3.96
N PHE A 62 -9.79 11.18 3.62
CA PHE A 62 -9.58 10.73 2.25
C PHE A 62 -10.91 10.41 1.56
N THR A 63 -11.04 10.82 0.29
CA THR A 63 -12.14 10.35 -0.56
C THR A 63 -11.71 9.04 -1.21
N MET A 64 -12.46 7.97 -0.98
CA MET A 64 -12.14 6.65 -1.53
C MET A 64 -12.58 6.56 -2.99
N LEU A 65 -11.68 6.15 -3.88
CA LEU A 65 -12.04 5.84 -5.27
C LEU A 65 -12.71 4.47 -5.34
N PRO A 66 -13.94 4.36 -5.88
CA PRO A 66 -14.53 3.06 -6.21
C PRO A 66 -13.63 2.31 -7.19
N PHE A 67 -13.40 1.03 -6.95
CA PHE A 67 -12.54 0.23 -7.81
C PHE A 67 -13.21 -1.12 -8.14
N ALA A 68 -12.94 -1.65 -9.33
CA ALA A 68 -13.47 -2.96 -9.69
C ALA A 68 -12.54 -4.06 -9.11
N PRO A 69 -13.10 -5.14 -8.52
CA PRO A 69 -12.28 -6.27 -8.09
C PRO A 69 -11.58 -6.91 -9.30
N ASN A 70 -10.39 -7.47 -9.07
CA ASN A 70 -9.59 -8.17 -10.10
C ASN A 70 -9.27 -7.36 -11.37
N SER A 71 -9.16 -6.03 -11.25
CA SER A 71 -8.83 -5.15 -12.38
C SER A 71 -7.45 -4.50 -12.21
N PRO A 72 -6.33 -5.27 -12.22
CA PRO A 72 -4.99 -4.72 -12.02
C PRO A 72 -4.59 -3.72 -13.11
N ASP A 73 -5.12 -3.89 -14.33
CA ASP A 73 -4.98 -2.97 -15.46
C ASP A 73 -5.45 -1.54 -15.13
N LEU A 74 -6.45 -1.42 -14.26
CA LEU A 74 -6.96 -0.12 -13.83
C LEU A 74 -6.08 0.52 -12.75
N ASN A 75 -5.04 -0.13 -12.22
CA ASN A 75 -4.22 0.38 -11.13
C ASN A 75 -2.85 0.93 -11.63
N PRO A 76 -2.63 2.26 -11.65
CA PRO A 76 -1.40 2.84 -12.21
C PRO A 76 -0.09 2.35 -11.56
N ILE A 77 -0.12 1.87 -10.31
CA ILE A 77 1.08 1.34 -9.65
C ILE A 77 1.61 0.07 -10.30
N GLU A 78 0.76 -0.70 -10.99
CA GLU A 78 1.19 -1.92 -11.70
C GLU A 78 2.15 -1.57 -12.84
N ASN A 79 1.95 -0.43 -13.52
CA ASN A 79 2.88 0.08 -14.53
C ASN A 79 4.23 0.44 -13.91
N LEU A 80 4.24 1.07 -12.74
CA LEU A 80 5.47 1.39 -12.02
C LEU A 80 6.21 0.11 -11.63
N PHE A 81 5.50 -0.90 -11.11
CA PHE A 81 6.10 -2.19 -10.78
C PHE A 81 6.63 -2.93 -12.01
N ALA A 82 5.95 -2.86 -13.15
CA ALA A 82 6.46 -3.42 -14.41
C ALA A 82 7.79 -2.74 -14.79
N TYR A 83 7.86 -1.42 -14.72
CA TYR A 83 9.09 -0.68 -15.01
C TYR A 83 10.24 -1.02 -14.04
N VAL A 84 9.95 -1.11 -12.74
CA VAL A 84 10.95 -1.49 -11.72
C VAL A 84 11.44 -2.91 -11.96
N LYS A 85 10.55 -3.87 -12.22
CA LYS A 85 10.93 -5.26 -12.54
C LYS A 85 11.83 -5.31 -13.77
N MET A 86 11.44 -4.65 -14.86
CA MET A 86 12.25 -4.58 -16.09
C MET A 86 13.61 -3.94 -15.84
N SER A 87 13.67 -2.85 -15.09
CA SER A 87 14.92 -2.14 -14.78
C SER A 87 15.84 -2.97 -13.89
N SER A 88 15.30 -3.66 -12.89
CA SER A 88 16.06 -4.53 -12.00
C SER A 88 16.56 -5.78 -12.72
N ILE A 89 15.75 -6.39 -13.58
CA ILE A 89 16.16 -7.54 -14.41
C ILE A 89 17.26 -7.10 -15.40
N ARG A 90 17.10 -5.95 -16.06
CA ARG A 90 18.14 -5.41 -16.96
C ARG A 90 19.45 -5.14 -16.21
N LYS A 91 19.40 -4.56 -15.00
CA LYS A 91 20.59 -4.35 -14.17
C LYS A 91 21.24 -5.66 -13.73
N LEU A 92 20.45 -6.69 -13.42
CA LEU A 92 20.96 -8.01 -13.08
C LEU A 92 21.69 -8.64 -14.29
N ILE A 93 21.10 -8.56 -15.48
CA ILE A 93 21.73 -9.02 -16.73
C ILE A 93 23.01 -8.22 -17.05
N LEU A 94 23.00 -6.89 -16.84
CA LEU A 94 24.18 -6.03 -17.02
C LEU A 94 25.29 -6.37 -16.02
N MET A 95 24.96 -6.72 -14.76
CA MET A 95 25.96 -7.21 -13.80
C MET A 95 26.60 -8.53 -14.23
N PHE A 96 25.86 -9.42 -14.90
CA PHE A 96 26.40 -10.69 -15.43
C PHE A 96 27.24 -10.53 -16.70
N HIS A 97 27.15 -9.41 -17.42
CA HIS A 97 27.99 -9.12 -18.61
C HIS A 97 29.22 -8.26 -18.28
N LEU A 98 29.38 -7.84 -17.03
CA LEU A 98 30.50 -7.02 -16.53
C LEU A 98 31.40 -7.79 -15.54
N LEU A 99 31.21 -9.10 -15.42
CA LEU A 99 32.05 -10.08 -14.70
C LEU A 99 32.60 -11.08 -15.71
#